data_AF-V4NE33-F1
#
_entry.id   AF-V4NE33-F1
#
_cell.length_a   1.000
_cell.length_b   1.000
_cell.length_c   1.000
_cell.angle_alpha   90.00
_cell.angle_beta   90.00
_cell.angle_gamma   90.00
#
_symmetry.space_group_name_H-M   'P 1'
#
loop_
_entity.id
_entity.type
_entity.pdbx_description
1 polymer ?
#
loop_
_entity_poly.entity_id
_entity_poly.type
_entity_poly.pdbx_seq_one_letter_code
_entity_poly.pdbx_strand_id
1 'polypeptide(L)'
;MAPDFLDGQHTINTTADAEAYIQRLDALAAGLDQETVRLVAEAQRGIIPPDFILKKAALSITNLRDTPVDQSIMVTSITRRTVEKGIAGDWTARASAKVTDAVQPALTRQITALEALLGKAANNAGVRNLPNGSAYYAYCARVGTSTDLTPKEIHTIGLQKVAELSAEIDSRFRALGMTMGSNADRYQALSKDPSQVYPDSDEGRALLLSDLNGKVDAVTAKIPQYFGVLARTKASIRRVPVANELGQPSYYQPAALDGSRAGVYNINLHSMADNPKWSLPTLTYHEAVPGHHMQISIQQEAPLHQLRKVASYNAYVEGWALYSEELAAVEMKMYDNDPYGRLGYLHDALFRAVRLVVDTGMHHLGWSREQAIRYMVDATGDSEGGATLEIERYCAWPGQALGYMVGKITWLKLRDSMKKKQGGAFSYKTFHDTGLTAGSLPLAVLEDLYKAKGLI
;
A
#
# COMPACT_ATOMS: atom_id res chain seq x y z
N MET A 1 -1.42 -7.80 -11.90
CA MET A 1 0.06 -7.96 -11.83
C MET A 1 0.70 -8.24 -13.18
N ALA A 2 0.41 -9.35 -13.88
CA ALA A 2 1.11 -9.63 -15.15
C ALA A 2 0.78 -8.64 -16.30
N PRO A 3 -0.48 -8.26 -16.55
CA PRO A 3 -0.79 -7.25 -17.57
C PRO A 3 -0.18 -5.87 -17.27
N ASP A 4 -0.25 -5.42 -16.01
CA ASP A 4 0.34 -4.14 -15.57
C ASP A 4 1.87 -4.13 -15.74
N PHE A 5 2.52 -5.27 -15.47
CA PHE A 5 3.95 -5.43 -15.68
C PHE A 5 4.32 -5.31 -17.16
N LEU A 6 3.55 -5.95 -18.04
CA LEU A 6 3.79 -5.92 -19.49
C LEU A 6 3.69 -4.49 -20.03
N ASP A 7 2.69 -3.73 -19.60
CA ASP A 7 2.54 -2.35 -20.06
C ASP A 7 3.55 -1.38 -19.42
N GLY A 8 3.70 -1.43 -18.10
CA GLY A 8 4.41 -0.40 -17.34
C GLY A 8 5.87 -0.71 -16.99
N GLN A 9 6.33 -1.94 -17.15
CA GLN A 9 7.69 -2.35 -16.73
C GLN A 9 8.50 -3.08 -17.81
N HIS A 10 7.89 -3.92 -18.63
CA HIS A 10 8.59 -4.56 -19.74
C HIS A 10 9.07 -3.50 -20.72
N THR A 11 10.35 -3.48 -21.09
CA THR A 11 10.92 -2.52 -22.05
C THR A 11 10.68 -2.96 -23.48
N ILE A 12 10.41 -2.03 -24.40
CA ILE A 12 10.29 -2.29 -25.84
C ILE A 12 11.04 -1.17 -26.57
N ASN A 13 12.31 -1.42 -26.89
CA ASN A 13 13.19 -0.51 -27.62
C ASN A 13 13.72 -1.12 -28.91
N THR A 14 13.74 -2.44 -29.00
CA THR A 14 14.27 -3.21 -30.13
C THR A 14 13.32 -4.32 -30.56
N THR A 15 13.55 -4.90 -31.74
CA THR A 15 12.87 -6.11 -32.19
C THR A 15 13.00 -7.25 -31.18
N ALA A 16 14.18 -7.43 -30.58
CA ALA A 16 14.40 -8.48 -29.58
C ALA A 16 13.53 -8.27 -28.32
N ASP A 17 13.30 -7.03 -27.92
CA ASP A 17 12.39 -6.72 -26.80
C ASP A 17 10.94 -7.05 -27.15
N ALA A 18 10.49 -6.68 -28.35
CA ALA A 18 9.14 -7.00 -28.83
C ALA A 18 8.93 -8.53 -28.94
N GLU A 19 9.94 -9.29 -29.37
CA GLU A 19 9.92 -10.75 -29.32
C GLU A 19 9.80 -11.29 -27.89
N ALA A 20 10.58 -10.74 -26.95
CA ALA A 20 10.51 -11.13 -25.55
C ALA A 20 9.14 -10.83 -24.93
N TYR A 21 8.47 -9.75 -25.36
CA TYR A 21 7.10 -9.45 -24.98
C TYR A 21 6.13 -10.54 -25.46
N ILE A 22 6.20 -10.92 -26.74
CA ILE A 22 5.36 -12.00 -27.30
C ILE A 22 5.60 -13.32 -26.56
N GLN A 23 6.85 -13.68 -26.29
CA GLN A 23 7.19 -14.88 -25.51
C GLN A 23 6.61 -14.84 -24.08
N ARG A 24 6.53 -13.66 -23.47
CA ARG A 24 5.92 -13.50 -22.14
C ARG A 24 4.40 -13.69 -22.16
N LEU A 25 3.71 -13.41 -23.27
CA LEU A 25 2.29 -13.72 -23.40
C LEU A 25 2.04 -15.23 -23.38
N ASP A 26 2.89 -16.02 -24.04
CA ASP A 26 2.85 -17.48 -23.95
C ASP A 26 3.15 -17.96 -22.52
N ALA A 27 4.21 -17.43 -21.90
CA ALA A 27 4.58 -17.78 -20.54
C ALA A 27 3.50 -17.39 -19.52
N LEU A 28 2.74 -16.32 -19.76
CA LEU A 28 1.61 -15.92 -18.95
C LEU A 28 0.51 -17.00 -18.98
N ALA A 29 0.15 -17.51 -20.17
CA ALA A 29 -0.84 -18.59 -20.28
C ALA A 29 -0.39 -19.83 -19.50
N ALA A 30 0.87 -20.24 -19.66
CA ALA A 30 1.44 -21.36 -18.90
C ALA A 30 1.44 -21.12 -17.38
N GLY A 31 1.74 -19.89 -16.94
CA GLY A 31 1.69 -19.51 -15.54
C GLY A 31 0.27 -19.56 -14.96
N LEU A 32 -0.74 -19.11 -15.71
CA LEU A 32 -2.15 -19.19 -15.30
C LEU A 32 -2.60 -20.64 -15.09
N ASP A 33 -2.18 -21.56 -15.97
CA ASP A 33 -2.47 -22.98 -15.81
C ASP A 33 -1.78 -23.57 -14.57
N GLN A 34 -0.52 -23.21 -14.32
CA GLN A 34 0.21 -23.64 -13.12
C GLN A 34 -0.45 -23.15 -11.84
N GLU A 35 -0.90 -21.89 -11.79
CA GLU A 35 -1.63 -21.35 -10.64
C GLU A 35 -3.00 -22.03 -10.48
N THR A 36 -3.67 -22.40 -11.57
CA THR A 36 -4.92 -23.17 -11.53
C THR A 36 -4.70 -24.54 -10.91
N VAL A 37 -3.61 -25.23 -11.27
CA VAL A 37 -3.24 -26.52 -10.66
C VAL A 37 -2.96 -26.36 -9.16
N ARG A 38 -2.22 -25.31 -8.75
CA ARG A 38 -1.97 -25.03 -7.33
C ARG A 38 -3.26 -24.78 -6.56
N LEU A 39 -4.14 -23.92 -7.08
CA LEU A 39 -5.44 -23.61 -6.49
C LEU A 39 -6.26 -24.89 -6.22
N VAL A 40 -6.36 -25.77 -7.23
CA VAL A 40 -7.12 -27.03 -7.09
C VAL A 40 -6.48 -27.95 -6.05
N ALA A 41 -5.15 -28.06 -6.03
CA ALA A 41 -4.43 -28.89 -5.07
C ALA A 41 -4.57 -28.35 -3.62
N GLU A 42 -4.55 -27.05 -3.41
CA GLU A 42 -4.80 -26.42 -2.11
C GLU A 42 -6.24 -26.64 -1.63
N ALA A 43 -7.21 -26.50 -2.54
CA ALA A 43 -8.62 -26.75 -2.22
C ALA A 43 -8.86 -28.22 -1.82
N GLN A 44 -8.18 -29.19 -2.45
CA GLN A 44 -8.23 -30.61 -2.04
C GLN A 44 -7.71 -30.84 -0.63
N ARG A 45 -6.84 -29.96 -0.12
CA ARG A 45 -6.32 -29.98 1.25
C ARG A 45 -7.20 -29.21 2.24
N GLY A 46 -8.37 -28.74 1.82
CA GLY A 46 -9.29 -27.95 2.64
C GLY A 46 -8.88 -26.48 2.80
N ILE A 47 -7.95 -25.99 1.97
CA ILE A 47 -7.53 -24.59 1.96
C ILE A 47 -8.32 -23.89 0.85
N ILE A 48 -9.47 -23.32 1.21
CA ILE A 48 -10.38 -22.66 0.28
C ILE A 48 -10.58 -21.22 0.76
N PRO A 49 -10.35 -20.19 -0.09
CA PRO A 49 -10.62 -18.81 0.26
C PRO A 49 -12.11 -18.55 0.55
N PRO A 50 -12.45 -17.47 1.26
CA PRO A 50 -13.84 -17.13 1.52
C PRO A 50 -14.64 -16.87 0.24
N ASP A 51 -15.94 -17.14 0.26
CA ASP A 51 -16.80 -17.06 -0.93
C ASP A 51 -16.79 -15.67 -1.58
N PHE A 52 -16.78 -14.59 -0.80
CA PHE A 52 -16.72 -13.22 -1.29
C PHE A 52 -15.38 -12.90 -1.99
N ILE A 53 -14.26 -13.48 -1.53
CA ILE A 53 -12.96 -13.35 -2.20
C ILE A 53 -12.96 -14.12 -3.52
N LEU A 54 -13.47 -15.35 -3.52
CA LEU A 54 -13.55 -16.16 -4.74
C LEU A 54 -14.45 -15.51 -5.79
N LYS A 55 -15.61 -14.97 -5.40
CA LYS A 55 -16.51 -14.23 -6.30
C LYS A 55 -15.82 -13.04 -6.94
N LYS A 56 -15.10 -12.24 -6.15
CA LYS A 56 -14.34 -11.10 -6.68
C LYS A 56 -13.20 -11.53 -7.61
N ALA A 57 -12.44 -12.56 -7.22
CA ALA A 57 -11.37 -13.09 -8.06
C ALA A 57 -11.89 -13.61 -9.40
N ALA A 58 -12.97 -14.41 -9.39
CA ALA A 58 -13.61 -14.93 -10.60
C ALA A 58 -14.11 -13.78 -11.49
N LEU A 59 -14.77 -12.77 -10.92
CA LEU A 59 -15.21 -11.59 -11.66
C LEU A 59 -14.05 -10.81 -12.29
N SER A 60 -12.98 -10.55 -11.53
CA SER A 60 -11.80 -9.84 -12.06
C SER A 60 -11.13 -10.59 -13.21
N ILE A 61 -11.04 -11.92 -13.13
CA ILE A 61 -10.44 -12.76 -14.18
C ILE A 61 -11.38 -12.85 -15.39
N THR A 62 -12.69 -12.93 -15.17
CA THR A 62 -13.72 -12.86 -16.21
C THR A 62 -13.63 -11.55 -16.99
N ASN A 63 -13.56 -10.41 -16.29
CA ASN A 63 -13.42 -9.10 -16.95
C ASN A 63 -12.13 -9.01 -17.78
N LEU A 64 -11.02 -9.59 -17.30
CA LEU A 64 -9.76 -9.64 -18.05
C LEU A 64 -9.88 -10.51 -19.30
N ARG A 65 -10.55 -11.67 -19.21
CA ARG A 65 -10.80 -12.58 -20.34
C ARG A 65 -11.70 -11.92 -21.40
N ASP A 66 -12.79 -11.29 -20.95
CA ASP A 66 -13.87 -10.78 -21.81
C ASP A 66 -13.57 -9.41 -22.39
N THR A 67 -12.48 -8.76 -21.98
CA THR A 67 -11.96 -7.56 -22.64
C THR A 67 -11.71 -7.88 -24.13
N PRO A 68 -12.30 -7.13 -25.09
CA PRO A 68 -12.05 -7.34 -26.51
C PRO A 68 -10.56 -7.36 -26.81
N VAL A 69 -10.12 -8.27 -27.69
CA VAL A 69 -8.68 -8.52 -27.91
C VAL A 69 -7.96 -7.27 -28.42
N ASP A 70 -8.62 -6.49 -29.28
CA ASP A 70 -8.14 -5.21 -29.80
C ASP A 70 -8.09 -4.08 -28.76
N GLN A 71 -8.78 -4.24 -27.63
CA GLN A 71 -8.78 -3.32 -26.49
C GLN A 71 -7.91 -3.82 -25.32
N SER A 72 -7.48 -5.08 -25.35
CA SER A 72 -6.66 -5.67 -24.30
C SER A 72 -5.34 -4.92 -24.15
N ILE A 73 -4.98 -4.52 -22.92
CA ILE A 73 -3.70 -3.85 -22.65
C ILE A 73 -2.50 -4.70 -23.10
N MET A 74 -2.65 -6.02 -23.12
CA MET A 74 -1.63 -6.95 -23.61
C MET A 74 -1.34 -6.77 -25.10
N VAL A 75 -2.33 -6.36 -25.90
CA VAL A 75 -2.21 -6.08 -27.34
C VAL A 75 -1.91 -4.61 -27.58
N THR A 76 -2.72 -3.71 -27.03
CA THR A 76 -2.60 -2.27 -27.30
C THR A 76 -1.26 -1.70 -26.84
N SER A 77 -0.66 -2.24 -25.76
CA SER A 77 0.66 -1.81 -25.29
C SER A 77 1.77 -2.07 -26.31
N ILE A 78 1.92 -3.31 -26.80
CA ILE A 78 2.97 -3.64 -27.77
C ILE A 78 2.71 -2.96 -29.12
N THR A 79 1.46 -2.89 -29.57
CA THR A 79 1.08 -2.17 -30.80
C THR A 79 1.52 -0.71 -30.73
N ARG A 80 1.10 0.02 -29.70
CA ARG A 80 1.44 1.43 -29.52
C ARG A 80 2.95 1.64 -29.45
N ARG A 81 3.65 0.85 -28.62
CA ARG A 81 5.07 1.07 -28.32
C ARG A 81 5.99 0.65 -29.46
N THR A 82 5.63 -0.33 -30.27
CA THR A 82 6.40 -0.70 -31.47
C THR A 82 6.24 0.32 -32.59
N VAL A 83 5.03 0.88 -32.76
CA VAL A 83 4.78 2.00 -33.69
C VAL A 83 5.57 3.25 -33.27
N GLU A 84 5.48 3.67 -32.00
CA GLU A 84 6.21 4.81 -31.45
C GLU A 84 7.74 4.70 -31.64
N LYS A 85 8.27 3.47 -31.68
CA LYS A 85 9.70 3.18 -31.83
C LYS A 85 10.11 2.79 -33.25
N GLY A 86 9.19 2.74 -34.20
CA GLY A 86 9.46 2.32 -35.57
C GLY A 86 9.99 0.88 -35.69
N ILE A 87 9.59 -0.02 -34.78
CA ILE A 87 10.03 -1.42 -34.78
C ILE A 87 9.20 -2.20 -35.80
N ALA A 88 9.81 -2.58 -36.94
CA ALA A 88 9.14 -3.32 -37.99
C ALA A 88 8.60 -4.68 -37.52
N GLY A 89 7.42 -5.06 -38.01
CA GLY A 89 6.77 -6.34 -37.72
C GLY A 89 5.27 -6.19 -37.50
N ASP A 90 4.52 -7.29 -37.67
CA ASP A 90 3.09 -7.34 -37.36
C ASP A 90 2.87 -7.74 -35.89
N TRP A 91 3.28 -6.85 -34.98
CA TRP A 91 3.23 -7.11 -33.55
C TRP A 91 1.79 -7.19 -33.03
N THR A 92 0.89 -6.43 -33.62
CA THR A 92 -0.54 -6.44 -33.28
C THR A 92 -1.15 -7.81 -33.55
N ALA A 93 -1.03 -8.34 -34.77
CA ALA A 93 -1.63 -9.64 -35.08
C ALA A 93 -1.02 -10.77 -34.24
N ARG A 94 0.30 -10.72 -34.02
CA ARG A 94 1.01 -11.72 -33.19
C ARG A 94 0.54 -11.68 -31.74
N ALA A 95 0.44 -10.50 -31.14
CA ALA A 95 -0.04 -10.36 -29.77
C ALA A 95 -1.52 -10.77 -29.65
N SER A 96 -2.37 -10.35 -30.59
CA SER A 96 -3.76 -10.75 -30.67
C SER A 96 -3.92 -12.28 -30.74
N ALA A 97 -3.14 -12.95 -31.59
CA ALA A 97 -3.14 -14.41 -31.66
C ALA A 97 -2.74 -15.04 -30.31
N LYS A 98 -1.70 -14.53 -29.63
CA LYS A 98 -1.34 -15.05 -28.29
C LYS A 98 -2.43 -14.86 -27.26
N VAL A 99 -3.08 -13.70 -27.24
CA VAL A 99 -4.16 -13.42 -26.30
C VAL A 99 -5.37 -14.33 -26.56
N THR A 100 -5.80 -14.46 -27.82
CA THR A 100 -6.94 -15.29 -28.23
C THR A 100 -6.68 -16.78 -28.03
N ASP A 101 -5.53 -17.28 -28.50
CA ASP A 101 -5.30 -18.72 -28.65
C ASP A 101 -4.72 -19.36 -27.38
N ALA A 102 -4.05 -18.58 -26.52
CA ALA A 102 -3.40 -19.09 -25.32
C ALA A 102 -3.93 -18.45 -24.03
N VAL A 103 -3.92 -17.12 -23.92
CA VAL A 103 -4.22 -16.44 -22.65
C VAL A 103 -5.70 -16.55 -22.27
N GLN A 104 -6.62 -16.21 -23.17
CA GLN A 104 -8.07 -16.29 -22.89
C GLN A 104 -8.52 -17.72 -22.53
N PRO A 105 -8.08 -18.80 -23.22
CA PRO A 105 -8.35 -20.18 -22.81
C PRO A 105 -7.81 -20.53 -21.41
N ALA A 106 -6.60 -20.05 -21.06
CA ALA A 106 -6.05 -20.26 -19.73
C ALA A 106 -6.86 -19.54 -18.64
N LEU A 107 -7.29 -18.30 -18.90
CA LEU A 107 -8.20 -17.56 -18.02
C LEU A 107 -9.53 -18.30 -17.85
N THR A 108 -10.11 -18.85 -18.92
CA THR A 108 -11.34 -19.67 -18.84
C THR A 108 -11.17 -20.86 -17.91
N ARG A 109 -10.07 -21.61 -18.01
CA ARG A 109 -9.80 -22.75 -17.12
C ARG A 109 -9.69 -22.31 -15.66
N GLN A 110 -9.02 -21.19 -15.40
CA GLN A 110 -8.90 -20.64 -14.06
C GLN A 110 -10.26 -20.19 -13.50
N ILE A 111 -11.09 -19.53 -14.31
CA ILE A 111 -12.47 -19.13 -13.93
C ILE A 111 -13.29 -20.36 -13.56
N THR A 112 -13.30 -21.39 -14.42
CA THR A 112 -14.01 -22.64 -14.15
C THR A 112 -13.55 -23.29 -12.84
N ALA A 113 -12.23 -23.29 -12.57
CA ALA A 113 -11.71 -23.83 -11.32
C ALA A 113 -12.17 -23.01 -10.09
N LEU A 114 -12.16 -21.67 -10.17
CA LEU A 114 -12.64 -20.80 -9.10
C LEU A 114 -14.14 -20.97 -8.85
N GLU A 115 -14.95 -21.01 -9.90
CA GLU A 115 -16.41 -21.19 -9.82
C GLU A 115 -16.78 -22.55 -9.21
N ALA A 116 -16.04 -23.60 -9.56
CA ALA A 116 -16.22 -24.94 -8.98
C ALA A 116 -15.97 -25.00 -7.47
N LEU A 117 -15.23 -24.02 -6.91
CA LEU A 117 -14.97 -23.91 -5.47
C LEU A 117 -16.06 -23.12 -4.72
N LEU A 118 -16.88 -22.31 -5.40
CA LEU A 118 -17.87 -21.46 -4.74
C LEU A 118 -18.86 -22.24 -3.88
N GLY A 119 -19.31 -23.43 -4.34
CA GLY A 119 -20.20 -24.29 -3.56
C GLY A 119 -19.56 -24.93 -2.33
N LYS A 120 -18.24 -24.86 -2.18
CA LYS A 120 -17.46 -25.40 -1.06
C LYS A 120 -16.89 -24.32 -0.14
N ALA A 121 -16.91 -23.06 -0.58
CA ALA A 121 -16.34 -21.94 0.14
C ALA A 121 -17.25 -21.50 1.29
N ALA A 122 -16.65 -21.18 2.43
CA ALA A 122 -17.35 -20.60 3.55
C ALA A 122 -17.31 -19.06 3.49
N ASN A 123 -18.22 -18.40 4.19
CA ASN A 123 -18.21 -16.94 4.36
C ASN A 123 -17.44 -16.56 5.65
N ASN A 124 -16.25 -17.11 5.85
CA ASN A 124 -15.46 -16.91 7.06
C ASN A 124 -14.26 -15.98 6.80
N ALA A 125 -14.22 -14.82 7.44
CA ALA A 125 -13.18 -13.82 7.20
C ALA A 125 -11.77 -14.26 7.64
N GLY A 126 -11.68 -15.08 8.69
CA GLY A 126 -10.43 -15.45 9.32
C GLY A 126 -9.83 -16.77 8.84
N VAL A 127 -8.56 -16.73 8.44
CA VAL A 127 -7.73 -17.94 8.17
C VAL A 127 -7.64 -18.92 9.34
N ARG A 128 -8.01 -18.55 10.58
CA ARG A 128 -8.13 -19.49 11.72
C ARG A 128 -9.02 -20.70 11.44
N ASN A 129 -9.96 -20.57 10.50
CA ASN A 129 -10.90 -21.62 10.15
C ASN A 129 -10.34 -22.61 9.10
N LEU A 130 -9.14 -22.34 8.57
CA LEU A 130 -8.43 -23.26 7.69
C LEU A 130 -7.70 -24.34 8.51
N PRO A 131 -7.31 -25.47 7.88
CA PRO A 131 -6.44 -26.46 8.51
C PRO A 131 -5.16 -25.81 9.07
N ASN A 132 -4.90 -26.01 10.36
CA ASN A 132 -3.79 -25.38 11.10
C ASN A 132 -3.81 -23.82 11.09
N GLY A 133 -4.99 -23.23 10.94
CA GLY A 133 -5.18 -21.80 10.71
C GLY A 133 -4.62 -20.88 11.79
N SER A 134 -4.71 -21.26 13.06
CA SER A 134 -4.17 -20.45 14.16
C SER A 134 -2.64 -20.35 14.14
N ALA A 135 -1.94 -21.46 13.86
CA ALA A 135 -0.49 -21.45 13.73
C ALA A 135 -0.05 -20.71 12.45
N TYR A 136 -0.80 -20.89 11.36
CA TYR A 136 -0.58 -20.13 10.13
C TYR A 136 -0.72 -18.62 10.38
N TYR A 137 -1.76 -18.18 11.08
CA TYR A 137 -1.93 -16.76 11.38
C TYR A 137 -0.84 -16.20 12.31
N ALA A 138 -0.41 -16.96 13.32
CA ALA A 138 0.73 -16.55 14.15
C ALA A 138 2.01 -16.36 13.32
N TYR A 139 2.25 -17.24 12.35
CA TYR A 139 3.32 -17.07 11.37
C TYR A 139 3.13 -15.83 10.50
N CYS A 140 1.93 -15.60 9.95
CA CYS A 140 1.61 -14.40 9.18
C CYS A 140 1.83 -13.11 9.98
N ALA A 141 1.42 -13.06 11.25
CA ALA A 141 1.65 -11.92 12.13
C ALA A 141 3.15 -11.69 12.36
N ARG A 142 3.93 -12.75 12.57
CA ARG A 142 5.40 -12.67 12.70
C ARG A 142 6.06 -12.17 11.42
N VAL A 143 5.66 -12.66 10.24
CA VAL A 143 6.18 -12.19 8.94
C VAL A 143 5.78 -10.74 8.69
N GLY A 144 4.52 -10.39 8.94
CA GLY A 144 3.97 -9.07 8.69
C GLY A 144 4.55 -7.99 9.59
N THR A 145 4.95 -8.35 10.81
CA THR A 145 5.53 -7.42 11.80
C THR A 145 7.05 -7.53 11.95
N SER A 146 7.66 -8.67 11.59
CA SER A 146 9.06 -9.01 11.91
C SER A 146 9.41 -8.95 13.41
N THR A 147 8.42 -9.22 14.26
CA THR A 147 8.54 -9.29 15.72
C THR A 147 7.99 -10.62 16.24
N ASP A 148 8.25 -10.91 17.51
CA ASP A 148 7.65 -12.07 18.21
C ASP A 148 6.37 -11.71 18.97
N LEU A 149 5.76 -10.55 18.68
CA LEU A 149 4.47 -10.17 19.26
C LEU A 149 3.39 -11.20 18.87
N THR A 150 2.67 -11.68 19.87
CA THR A 150 1.54 -12.57 19.66
C THR A 150 0.34 -11.82 19.08
N PRO A 151 -0.55 -12.48 18.32
CA PRO A 151 -1.80 -11.86 17.86
C PRO A 151 -2.62 -11.18 18.95
N LYS A 152 -2.62 -11.75 20.16
CA LYS A 152 -3.32 -11.18 21.32
C LYS A 152 -2.69 -9.86 21.77
N GLU A 153 -1.37 -9.79 21.88
CA GLU A 153 -0.65 -8.56 22.24
C GLU A 153 -0.86 -7.47 21.18
N ILE A 154 -0.81 -7.84 19.90
CA ILE A 154 -1.06 -6.91 18.79
C ILE A 154 -2.48 -6.34 18.86
N HIS A 155 -3.49 -7.18 19.15
CA HIS A 155 -4.87 -6.73 19.34
C HIS A 155 -4.98 -5.72 20.49
N THR A 156 -4.37 -6.02 21.64
CA THR A 156 -4.37 -5.12 22.80
C THR A 156 -3.68 -3.79 22.48
N ILE A 157 -2.55 -3.80 21.79
CA ILE A 157 -1.87 -2.58 21.31
C ILE A 157 -2.80 -1.78 20.39
N GLY A 158 -3.49 -2.47 19.47
CA GLY A 158 -4.47 -1.85 18.58
C GLY A 158 -5.56 -1.10 19.33
N LEU A 159 -6.22 -1.75 20.29
CA LEU A 159 -7.27 -1.14 21.10
C LEU A 159 -6.77 0.08 21.89
N GLN A 160 -5.57 0.00 22.47
CA GLN A 160 -4.95 1.12 23.18
C GLN A 160 -4.70 2.31 22.24
N LYS A 161 -4.13 2.06 21.05
CA LYS A 161 -3.86 3.12 20.07
C LYS A 161 -5.13 3.73 19.49
N VAL A 162 -6.16 2.93 19.26
CA VAL A 162 -7.47 3.45 18.86
C VAL A 162 -8.02 4.42 19.91
N ALA A 163 -7.96 4.04 21.20
CA ALA A 163 -8.43 4.91 22.28
C ALA A 163 -7.63 6.21 22.41
N GLU A 164 -6.29 6.14 22.38
CA GLU A 164 -5.40 7.30 22.44
C GLU A 164 -5.66 8.29 21.30
N LEU A 165 -5.70 7.79 20.06
CA LEU A 165 -5.90 8.62 18.87
C LEU A 165 -7.32 9.19 18.83
N SER A 166 -8.32 8.42 19.23
CA SER A 166 -9.71 8.89 19.29
C SER A 166 -9.88 10.04 20.29
N ALA A 167 -9.18 10.00 21.42
CA ALA A 167 -9.21 11.07 22.41
C ALA A 167 -8.53 12.35 21.88
N GLU A 168 -7.38 12.24 21.20
CA GLU A 168 -6.74 13.40 20.57
C GLU A 168 -7.64 13.99 19.47
N ILE A 169 -8.21 13.15 18.62
CA ILE A 169 -9.12 13.57 17.54
C ILE A 169 -10.33 14.34 18.11
N ASP A 170 -10.97 13.82 19.17
CA ASP A 170 -12.10 14.51 19.80
C ASP A 170 -11.69 15.90 20.30
N SER A 171 -10.54 16.00 20.98
CA SER A 171 -9.99 17.27 21.46
C SER A 171 -9.75 18.26 20.32
N ARG A 172 -9.21 17.81 19.18
CA ARG A 172 -8.94 18.65 18.00
C ARG A 172 -10.21 19.12 17.33
N PHE A 173 -11.20 18.23 17.13
CA PHE A 173 -12.49 18.64 16.59
C PHE A 173 -13.19 19.66 17.48
N ARG A 174 -13.17 19.47 18.81
CA ARG A 174 -13.73 20.44 19.76
C ARG A 174 -13.04 21.80 19.68
N ALA A 175 -11.71 21.83 19.54
CA ALA A 175 -10.96 23.07 19.35
C ALA A 175 -11.35 23.84 18.06
N LEU A 176 -11.88 23.13 17.06
CA LEU A 176 -12.43 23.71 15.82
C LEU A 176 -13.94 24.02 15.92
N GLY A 177 -14.56 23.86 17.09
CA GLY A 177 -15.99 24.07 17.29
C GLY A 177 -16.88 22.91 16.80
N MET A 178 -16.30 21.81 16.32
CA MET A 178 -17.02 20.61 15.87
C MET A 178 -17.27 19.68 17.08
N THR A 179 -18.33 19.94 17.83
CA THR A 179 -18.62 19.28 19.13
C THR A 179 -19.74 18.25 19.11
N MET A 180 -20.50 18.17 18.00
CA MET A 180 -21.67 17.30 17.88
C MET A 180 -21.32 15.95 17.25
N GLY A 181 -21.90 14.87 17.78
CA GLY A 181 -21.70 13.51 17.27
C GLY A 181 -20.38 12.86 17.70
N SER A 182 -20.15 11.66 17.20
CA SER A 182 -18.89 10.91 17.37
C SER A 182 -17.75 11.50 16.52
N ASN A 183 -16.53 10.96 16.66
CA ASN A 183 -15.44 11.27 15.72
C ASN A 183 -15.80 10.88 14.29
N ALA A 184 -16.40 9.70 14.10
CA ALA A 184 -16.83 9.21 12.81
C ALA A 184 -17.85 10.15 12.15
N ASP A 185 -18.86 10.62 12.89
CA ASP A 185 -19.85 11.59 12.37
C ASP A 185 -19.19 12.89 11.91
N ARG A 186 -18.18 13.36 12.66
CA ARG A 186 -17.44 14.60 12.35
C ARG A 186 -16.52 14.45 11.15
N TYR A 187 -15.85 13.31 10.97
CA TYR A 187 -15.10 13.03 9.74
C TYR A 187 -16.01 12.88 8.52
N GLN A 188 -17.17 12.24 8.67
CA GLN A 188 -18.15 12.16 7.59
C GLN A 188 -18.69 13.53 7.18
N ALA A 189 -18.95 14.40 8.15
CA ALA A 189 -19.35 15.78 7.88
C ALA A 189 -18.21 16.55 7.16
N LEU A 190 -16.97 16.42 7.65
CA LEU A 190 -15.80 17.08 7.05
C LEU A 190 -15.53 16.59 5.62
N SER A 191 -15.72 15.30 5.35
CA SER A 191 -15.55 14.72 4.01
C SER A 191 -16.60 15.20 2.99
N LYS A 192 -17.76 15.66 3.48
CA LYS A 192 -18.85 16.21 2.66
C LYS A 192 -18.81 17.74 2.55
N ASP A 193 -17.92 18.40 3.28
CA ASP A 193 -17.77 19.84 3.24
C ASP A 193 -17.23 20.28 1.86
N PRO A 194 -17.98 21.09 1.08
CA PRO A 194 -17.53 21.54 -0.24
C PRO A 194 -16.18 22.28 -0.22
N SER A 195 -15.80 22.89 0.91
CA SER A 195 -14.48 23.53 1.05
C SER A 195 -13.33 22.53 1.03
N GLN A 196 -13.58 21.28 1.41
CA GLN A 196 -12.62 20.19 1.49
C GLN A 196 -12.54 19.35 0.21
N VAL A 197 -13.43 19.56 -0.75
CA VAL A 197 -13.49 18.77 -2.00
C VAL A 197 -12.94 19.61 -3.15
N TYR A 198 -12.10 19.02 -3.98
CA TYR A 198 -11.68 19.63 -5.25
C TYR A 198 -12.78 19.46 -6.30
N PRO A 199 -12.93 20.39 -7.26
CA PRO A 199 -13.84 20.20 -8.38
C PRO A 199 -13.56 18.89 -9.13
N ASP A 200 -14.61 18.18 -9.53
CA ASP A 200 -14.48 16.98 -10.37
C ASP A 200 -14.34 17.37 -11.85
N SER A 201 -13.20 17.96 -12.18
CA SER A 201 -12.82 18.34 -13.54
C SER A 201 -11.33 18.10 -13.78
N ASP A 202 -10.86 18.23 -15.02
CA ASP A 202 -9.43 18.13 -15.31
C ASP A 202 -8.64 19.26 -14.65
N GLU A 203 -9.21 20.47 -14.55
CA GLU A 203 -8.64 21.59 -13.81
C GLU A 203 -8.56 21.29 -12.31
N GLY A 204 -9.59 20.66 -11.73
CA GLY A 204 -9.57 20.25 -10.33
C GLY A 204 -8.51 19.19 -10.04
N ARG A 205 -8.32 18.23 -10.95
CA ARG A 205 -7.24 17.23 -10.88
C ARG A 205 -5.85 17.89 -11.00
N ALA A 206 -5.69 18.84 -11.91
CA ALA A 206 -4.44 19.58 -12.07
C ALA A 206 -4.13 20.44 -10.84
N LEU A 207 -5.14 21.10 -10.27
CA LEU A 207 -5.02 21.88 -9.04
C LEU A 207 -4.58 20.99 -7.87
N LEU A 208 -5.22 19.82 -7.71
CA LEU A 208 -4.83 18.86 -6.68
C LEU A 208 -3.36 18.46 -6.85
N LEU A 209 -2.93 18.07 -8.05
CA LEU A 209 -1.53 17.69 -8.30
C LEU A 209 -0.56 18.84 -7.99
N SER A 210 -0.91 20.09 -8.33
CA SER A 210 -0.13 21.27 -7.97
C SER A 210 0.01 21.43 -6.45
N ASP A 211 -1.08 21.26 -5.71
CA ASP A 211 -1.09 21.35 -4.25
C ASP A 211 -0.23 20.28 -3.57
N LEU A 212 -0.18 19.07 -4.13
CA LEU A 212 0.71 18.01 -3.62
C LEU A 212 2.18 18.35 -3.88
N ASN A 213 2.52 18.87 -5.07
CA ASN A 213 3.88 19.31 -5.36
C ASN A 213 4.33 20.43 -4.41
N GLY A 214 3.47 21.42 -4.14
CA GLY A 214 3.77 22.46 -3.16
C GLY A 214 4.00 21.92 -1.74
N LYS A 215 3.28 20.86 -1.34
CA LYS A 215 3.50 20.17 -0.05
C LYS A 215 4.84 19.45 -0.01
N VAL A 216 5.24 18.79 -1.11
CA VAL A 216 6.57 18.17 -1.25
C VAL A 216 7.67 19.22 -1.15
N ASP A 217 7.53 20.38 -1.82
CA ASP A 217 8.53 21.45 -1.75
C ASP A 217 8.66 21.99 -0.32
N ALA A 218 7.53 22.24 0.35
CA ALA A 218 7.51 22.75 1.72
C ALA A 218 8.18 21.81 2.73
N VAL A 219 7.91 20.50 2.66
CA VAL A 219 8.57 19.52 3.55
C VAL A 219 10.03 19.33 3.18
N THR A 220 10.37 19.30 1.87
CA THR A 220 11.74 19.15 1.37
C THR A 220 12.65 20.25 1.90
N ALA A 221 12.16 21.48 2.02
CA ALA A 221 12.92 22.59 2.61
C ALA A 221 13.36 22.33 4.08
N LYS A 222 12.62 21.52 4.84
CA LYS A 222 12.95 21.16 6.23
C LYS A 222 13.81 19.90 6.34
N ILE A 223 13.84 19.05 5.32
CA ILE A 223 14.55 17.77 5.35
C ILE A 223 16.03 17.88 5.80
N PRO A 224 16.84 18.85 5.34
CA PRO A 224 18.24 18.97 5.78
C PRO A 224 18.44 19.24 7.27
N GLN A 225 17.38 19.54 8.04
CA GLN A 225 17.46 19.69 9.49
C GLN A 225 17.37 18.33 10.21
N TYR A 226 16.72 17.35 9.58
CA TYR A 226 16.39 16.05 10.18
C TYR A 226 17.18 14.88 9.58
N PHE A 227 17.76 15.06 8.39
CA PHE A 227 18.46 14.00 7.66
C PHE A 227 19.86 14.47 7.26
N GLY A 228 20.86 13.58 7.37
CA GLY A 228 22.20 13.82 6.85
C GLY A 228 22.41 13.20 5.47
N VAL A 229 21.74 12.07 5.20
CA VAL A 229 21.72 11.42 3.88
C VAL A 229 20.39 11.67 3.19
N LEU A 230 20.45 12.18 1.97
CA LEU A 230 19.29 12.52 1.15
C LEU A 230 19.25 11.63 -0.09
N ALA A 231 18.03 11.31 -0.55
CA ALA A 231 17.84 10.71 -1.86
C ALA A 231 18.33 11.67 -2.95
N ARG A 232 19.07 11.16 -3.94
CA ARG A 232 19.51 11.96 -5.10
C ARG A 232 18.35 12.20 -6.06
N THR A 233 17.45 11.24 -6.19
CA THR A 233 16.25 11.39 -7.01
C THR A 233 15.21 12.27 -6.30
N LYS A 234 14.43 13.01 -7.10
CA LYS A 234 13.31 13.81 -6.60
C LYS A 234 12.02 12.99 -6.68
N ALA A 235 11.11 13.22 -5.74
CA ALA A 235 9.77 12.66 -5.83
C ALA A 235 9.04 13.25 -7.04
N SER A 236 8.36 12.39 -7.79
CA SER A 236 7.43 12.78 -8.84
C SER A 236 6.03 12.35 -8.44
N ILE A 237 5.03 13.17 -8.74
CA ILE A 237 3.62 12.88 -8.45
C ILE A 237 2.85 12.86 -9.76
N ARG A 238 2.03 11.84 -9.97
CA ARG A 238 1.13 11.77 -11.14
C ARG A 238 -0.17 11.04 -10.81
N ARG A 239 -1.15 11.22 -11.69
CA ARG A 239 -2.40 10.46 -11.67
C ARG A 239 -2.14 8.98 -12.03
N VAL A 240 -2.80 8.05 -11.35
CA VAL A 240 -2.89 6.66 -11.80
C VAL A 240 -3.46 6.65 -13.22
N PRO A 241 -2.94 5.84 -14.17
CA PRO A 241 -3.48 5.81 -15.53
C PRO A 241 -5.00 5.57 -15.51
N VAL A 242 -5.77 6.33 -16.30
CA VAL A 242 -7.25 6.30 -16.30
C VAL A 242 -7.81 4.89 -16.44
N ALA A 243 -7.18 4.06 -17.28
CA ALA A 243 -7.55 2.66 -17.50
C ALA A 243 -7.50 1.80 -16.22
N ASN A 244 -6.76 2.23 -15.19
CA ASN A 244 -6.46 1.46 -13.99
C ASN A 244 -7.11 2.03 -12.73
N GLU A 245 -7.68 3.24 -12.76
CA GLU A 245 -8.13 3.93 -11.54
C GLU A 245 -9.31 3.25 -10.83
N LEU A 246 -10.13 2.46 -11.53
CA LEU A 246 -11.22 1.71 -10.90
C LEU A 246 -10.74 0.56 -10.00
N GLY A 247 -9.50 0.08 -10.21
CA GLY A 247 -8.96 -1.10 -9.53
C GLY A 247 -7.64 -0.89 -8.80
N GLN A 248 -7.02 0.29 -8.90
CA GLN A 248 -5.74 0.58 -8.27
C GLN A 248 -5.85 1.73 -7.26
N PRO A 249 -5.54 1.50 -5.96
CA PRO A 249 -5.45 2.59 -4.99
C PRO A 249 -4.26 3.52 -5.32
N SER A 250 -4.10 4.61 -4.59
CA SER A 250 -2.86 5.41 -4.62
C SER A 250 -1.68 4.58 -4.10
N TYR A 251 -0.48 4.77 -4.68
CA TYR A 251 0.73 4.04 -4.30
C TYR A 251 2.02 4.72 -4.76
N TYR A 252 3.10 4.49 -4.01
CA TYR A 252 4.45 4.75 -4.48
C TYR A 252 5.02 3.60 -5.32
N GLN A 253 5.55 3.95 -6.50
CA GLN A 253 6.30 3.08 -7.38
C GLN A 253 7.80 3.39 -7.25
N PRO A 254 8.64 2.41 -6.82
CA PRO A 254 10.08 2.59 -6.78
C PRO A 254 10.70 2.87 -8.16
N ALA A 255 11.80 3.62 -8.15
CA ALA A 255 12.64 3.80 -9.32
C ALA A 255 13.20 2.45 -9.82
N ALA A 256 13.46 2.37 -11.12
CA ALA A 256 14.23 1.24 -11.68
C ALA A 256 15.69 1.33 -11.21
N LEU A 257 16.30 0.20 -10.87
CA LEU A 257 17.68 0.17 -10.36
C LEU A 257 18.71 0.68 -11.36
N ASP A 258 18.42 0.57 -12.65
CA ASP A 258 19.26 1.06 -13.76
C ASP A 258 19.04 2.55 -14.07
N GLY A 259 18.14 3.23 -13.34
CA GLY A 259 17.80 4.63 -13.54
C GLY A 259 16.88 4.91 -14.72
N SER A 260 16.41 3.89 -15.45
CA SER A 260 15.55 4.05 -16.63
C SER A 260 14.17 4.63 -16.33
N ARG A 261 13.69 4.50 -15.08
CA ARG A 261 12.41 5.00 -14.60
C ARG A 261 12.58 5.63 -13.21
N ALA A 262 12.10 6.85 -13.04
CA ALA A 262 12.07 7.54 -11.75
C ALA A 262 11.06 6.91 -10.79
N GLY A 263 11.23 7.13 -9.49
CA GLY A 263 10.24 6.77 -8.48
C GLY A 263 9.07 7.74 -8.49
N VAL A 264 7.85 7.24 -8.38
CA VAL A 264 6.63 8.04 -8.58
C VAL A 264 5.59 7.73 -7.52
N TYR A 265 5.07 8.78 -6.87
CA TYR A 265 3.83 8.72 -6.12
C TYR A 265 2.65 8.82 -7.13
N ASN A 266 1.92 7.72 -7.30
CA ASN A 266 0.73 7.67 -8.14
C ASN A 266 -0.50 7.88 -7.25
N ILE A 267 -1.25 8.96 -7.50
CA ILE A 267 -2.50 9.24 -6.80
C ILE A 267 -3.70 8.87 -7.68
N ASN A 268 -4.68 8.16 -7.12
CA ASN A 268 -5.91 7.82 -7.81
C ASN A 268 -6.86 9.02 -7.81
N LEU A 269 -7.22 9.52 -8.99
CA LEU A 269 -8.12 10.67 -9.16
C LEU A 269 -9.41 10.29 -9.89
N HIS A 270 -9.86 9.05 -9.74
CA HIS A 270 -11.16 8.61 -10.27
C HIS A 270 -12.29 9.45 -9.67
N SER A 271 -12.33 9.50 -8.34
CA SER A 271 -13.26 10.31 -7.56
C SER A 271 -12.47 11.39 -6.79
N MET A 272 -12.79 12.66 -7.05
CA MET A 272 -12.19 13.77 -6.30
C MET A 272 -12.71 13.83 -4.85
N ALA A 273 -13.90 13.28 -4.58
CA ALA A 273 -14.47 13.18 -3.24
C ALA A 273 -13.69 12.19 -2.35
N ASP A 274 -12.99 11.23 -2.95
CA ASP A 274 -12.16 10.24 -2.23
C ASP A 274 -10.80 10.85 -1.81
N ASN A 275 -10.51 12.08 -2.23
CA ASN A 275 -9.26 12.78 -1.98
C ASN A 275 -9.49 14.14 -1.29
N PRO A 276 -10.16 14.18 -0.12
CA PRO A 276 -10.46 15.44 0.52
C PRO A 276 -9.18 16.14 0.98
N LYS A 277 -9.14 17.48 0.86
CA LYS A 277 -7.96 18.32 1.11
C LYS A 277 -7.26 18.03 2.43
N TRP A 278 -8.03 17.79 3.49
CA TRP A 278 -7.53 17.50 4.83
C TRP A 278 -6.70 16.20 4.91
N SER A 279 -6.94 15.22 4.03
CA SER A 279 -6.23 13.92 4.03
C SER A 279 -4.92 13.97 3.23
N LEU A 280 -4.83 14.87 2.24
CA LEU A 280 -3.74 14.85 1.26
C LEU A 280 -2.34 15.11 1.82
N PRO A 281 -2.11 16.00 2.81
CA PRO A 281 -0.75 16.22 3.30
C PRO A 281 -0.14 14.97 3.92
N THR A 282 -0.90 14.22 4.73
CA THR A 282 -0.36 13.02 5.39
C THR A 282 -0.03 11.94 4.37
N LEU A 283 -0.91 11.72 3.37
CA LEU A 283 -0.64 10.81 2.26
C LEU A 283 0.58 11.24 1.44
N THR A 284 0.78 12.55 1.25
CA THR A 284 1.96 13.08 0.54
C THR A 284 3.25 12.77 1.30
N TYR A 285 3.26 12.96 2.62
CA TYR A 285 4.43 12.64 3.45
C TYR A 285 4.69 11.14 3.50
N HIS A 286 3.64 10.32 3.48
CA HIS A 286 3.70 8.86 3.44
C HIS A 286 4.32 8.32 2.15
N GLU A 287 3.83 8.76 1.00
CA GLU A 287 4.23 8.20 -0.30
C GLU A 287 5.50 8.85 -0.87
N ALA A 288 5.70 10.14 -0.60
CA ALA A 288 6.82 10.90 -1.12
C ALA A 288 7.91 11.14 -0.04
N VAL A 289 8.01 12.36 0.45
CA VAL A 289 9.08 12.82 1.35
C VAL A 289 8.46 13.23 2.68
N PRO A 290 8.92 12.70 3.83
CA PRO A 290 10.09 11.84 4.05
C PRO A 290 9.82 10.32 3.94
N GLY A 291 8.64 9.90 3.50
CA GLY A 291 8.20 8.50 3.51
C GLY A 291 8.82 7.59 2.43
N HIS A 292 7.98 6.87 1.70
CA HIS A 292 8.40 5.78 0.79
C HIS A 292 9.43 6.22 -0.25
N HIS A 293 9.20 7.33 -0.96
CA HIS A 293 10.15 7.79 -1.96
C HIS A 293 11.54 7.99 -1.37
N MET A 294 11.65 8.70 -0.26
CA MET A 294 12.95 9.01 0.33
C MET A 294 13.63 7.75 0.88
N GLN A 295 12.90 6.89 1.60
CA GLN A 295 13.45 5.66 2.17
C GLN A 295 13.96 4.70 1.11
N ILE A 296 13.12 4.40 0.11
CA ILE A 296 13.43 3.41 -0.92
C ILE A 296 14.55 3.92 -1.82
N SER A 297 14.55 5.22 -2.16
CA SER A 297 15.63 5.81 -2.95
C SER A 297 16.97 5.75 -2.21
N ILE A 298 17.02 6.09 -0.92
CA ILE A 298 18.25 5.97 -0.11
C ILE A 298 18.74 4.51 -0.09
N GLN A 299 17.84 3.54 0.09
CA GLN A 299 18.19 2.12 0.05
C GLN A 299 18.79 1.69 -1.31
N GLN A 300 18.19 2.09 -2.42
CA GLN A 300 18.67 1.75 -3.76
C GLN A 300 20.01 2.41 -4.08
N GLU A 301 20.22 3.63 -3.57
CA GLU A 301 21.42 4.44 -3.78
C GLU A 301 22.59 4.08 -2.86
N ALA A 302 22.32 3.41 -1.73
CA ALA A 302 23.31 2.99 -0.75
C ALA A 302 24.30 1.94 -1.31
N PRO A 303 25.52 1.85 -0.75
CA PRO A 303 26.53 0.85 -1.15
C PRO A 303 26.21 -0.54 -0.58
N LEU A 304 25.03 -1.07 -0.90
CA LEU A 304 24.53 -2.37 -0.44
C LEU A 304 24.65 -3.43 -1.54
N HIS A 305 24.70 -4.70 -1.13
CA HIS A 305 24.53 -5.83 -2.05
C HIS A 305 23.20 -5.71 -2.81
N GLN A 306 23.14 -6.15 -4.07
CA GLN A 306 21.95 -5.98 -4.93
C GLN A 306 20.66 -6.52 -4.29
N LEU A 307 20.72 -7.70 -3.65
CA LEU A 307 19.58 -8.26 -2.92
C LEU A 307 19.09 -7.34 -1.78
N ARG A 308 19.98 -6.60 -1.12
CA ARG A 308 19.63 -5.64 -0.06
C ARG A 308 19.08 -4.32 -0.60
N LYS A 309 19.41 -3.96 -1.85
CA LYS A 309 18.81 -2.80 -2.53
C LYS A 309 17.34 -3.03 -2.88
N VAL A 310 16.92 -4.28 -3.08
CA VAL A 310 15.53 -4.64 -3.42
C VAL A 310 14.78 -5.37 -2.30
N ALA A 311 15.45 -5.69 -1.20
CA ALA A 311 14.81 -6.30 -0.05
C ALA A 311 13.71 -5.38 0.49
N SER A 312 12.56 -5.95 0.81
CA SER A 312 11.42 -5.22 1.36
C SER A 312 10.85 -6.00 2.53
N TYR A 313 10.93 -5.41 3.72
CA TYR A 313 10.30 -5.91 4.93
C TYR A 313 9.13 -5.02 5.28
N ASN A 314 7.92 -5.57 5.19
CA ASN A 314 6.64 -4.86 5.34
C ASN A 314 6.63 -3.89 6.53
N ALA A 315 6.92 -4.37 7.74
CA ALA A 315 6.87 -3.54 8.93
C ALA A 315 7.93 -2.43 8.98
N TYR A 316 9.09 -2.64 8.35
CA TYR A 316 10.10 -1.59 8.24
C TYR A 316 9.65 -0.48 7.30
N VAL A 317 9.19 -0.85 6.11
CA VAL A 317 8.86 0.09 5.02
C VAL A 317 7.60 0.87 5.38
N GLU A 318 6.54 0.17 5.79
CA GLU A 318 5.27 0.78 6.18
C GLU A 318 5.39 1.53 7.50
N GLY A 319 6.14 0.97 8.45
CA GLY A 319 6.44 1.63 9.71
C GLY A 319 7.24 2.91 9.55
N TRP A 320 8.18 2.95 8.60
CA TRP A 320 8.94 4.15 8.27
C TRP A 320 8.03 5.25 7.73
N ALA A 321 7.19 4.93 6.75
CA ALA A 321 6.28 5.90 6.15
C ALA A 321 5.34 6.48 7.23
N LEU A 322 4.78 5.64 8.09
CA LEU A 322 3.92 6.08 9.20
C LEU A 322 4.67 6.86 10.30
N TYR A 323 5.94 6.55 10.55
CA TYR A 323 6.82 7.34 11.42
C TYR A 323 7.11 8.71 10.80
N SER A 324 7.32 8.77 9.48
CA SER A 324 7.61 10.00 8.76
C SER A 324 6.43 10.99 8.80
N GLU A 325 5.19 10.49 8.80
CA GLU A 325 4.00 11.31 9.00
C GLU A 325 4.00 11.95 10.40
N GLU A 326 4.36 11.19 11.44
CA GLU A 326 4.47 11.75 12.79
C GLU A 326 5.63 12.74 12.92
N LEU A 327 6.77 12.47 12.28
CA LEU A 327 7.89 13.39 12.20
C LEU A 327 7.47 14.72 11.56
N ALA A 328 6.73 14.65 10.44
CA ALA A 328 6.16 15.82 9.79
C ALA A 328 5.20 16.57 10.73
N ALA A 329 4.39 15.81 11.47
CA ALA A 329 3.31 16.37 12.26
C ALA A 329 3.75 16.99 13.59
N VAL A 330 4.73 16.41 14.27
CA VAL A 330 5.14 16.80 15.64
C VAL A 330 6.42 17.61 15.61
N GLU A 331 7.44 17.12 14.91
CA GLU A 331 8.79 17.67 15.00
C GLU A 331 9.01 18.76 13.95
N MET A 332 8.64 18.47 12.70
CA MET A 332 8.75 19.44 11.59
C MET A 332 7.63 20.49 11.63
N LYS A 333 6.56 20.28 12.39
CA LYS A 333 5.44 21.23 12.53
C LYS A 333 4.80 21.60 11.19
N MET A 334 4.56 20.62 10.33
CA MET A 334 4.01 20.85 9.00
C MET A 334 2.53 21.28 9.01
N TYR A 335 1.82 21.06 10.12
CA TYR A 335 0.39 21.36 10.26
C TYR A 335 0.07 22.54 11.19
N ASP A 336 1.06 23.32 11.65
CA ASP A 336 0.82 24.42 12.61
C ASP A 336 -0.22 25.44 12.09
N ASN A 337 -0.28 25.63 10.76
CA ASN A 337 -1.24 26.50 10.08
C ASN A 337 -2.31 25.72 9.29
N ASP A 338 -2.43 24.42 9.52
CA ASP A 338 -3.37 23.53 8.84
C ASP A 338 -4.05 22.56 9.83
N PRO A 339 -5.01 23.04 10.63
CA PRO A 339 -5.66 22.22 11.64
C PRO A 339 -6.48 21.06 11.05
N TYR A 340 -7.02 21.21 9.84
CA TYR A 340 -7.71 20.13 9.14
C TYR A 340 -6.72 19.07 8.63
N GLY A 341 -5.58 19.48 8.08
CA GLY A 341 -4.49 18.55 7.77
C GLY A 341 -4.01 17.78 9.00
N ARG A 342 -3.96 18.41 10.19
CA ARG A 342 -3.64 17.71 11.44
C ARG A 342 -4.69 16.65 11.80
N LEU A 343 -5.97 16.93 11.56
CA LEU A 343 -7.03 15.92 11.70
C LEU A 343 -6.87 14.78 10.68
N GLY A 344 -6.40 15.06 9.46
CA GLY A 344 -6.08 14.04 8.46
C GLY A 344 -4.94 13.12 8.88
N TYR A 345 -3.85 13.68 9.40
CA TYR A 345 -2.77 12.87 10.00
C TYR A 345 -3.29 11.93 11.10
N LEU A 346 -4.13 12.46 12.01
CA LEU A 346 -4.68 11.65 13.10
C LEU A 346 -5.66 10.59 12.59
N HIS A 347 -6.47 10.92 11.58
CA HIS A 347 -7.35 9.97 10.90
C HIS A 347 -6.56 8.79 10.33
N ASP A 348 -5.50 9.08 9.57
CA ASP A 348 -4.67 8.06 8.95
C ASP A 348 -3.94 7.20 9.99
N ALA A 349 -3.44 7.81 11.06
CA ALA A 349 -2.88 7.07 12.18
C ALA A 349 -3.94 6.16 12.85
N LEU A 350 -5.17 6.66 13.04
CA LEU A 350 -6.28 5.89 13.63
C LEU A 350 -6.65 4.71 12.73
N PHE A 351 -6.74 4.92 11.42
CA PHE A 351 -7.00 3.88 10.44
C PHE A 351 -5.95 2.74 10.52
N ARG A 352 -4.66 3.08 10.66
CA ARG A 352 -3.60 2.05 10.85
C ARG A 352 -3.60 1.43 12.25
N ALA A 353 -4.15 2.09 13.28
CA ALA A 353 -4.40 1.45 14.58
C ALA A 353 -5.56 0.45 14.51
N VAL A 354 -6.65 0.83 13.84
CA VAL A 354 -7.81 -0.03 13.56
C VAL A 354 -7.39 -1.29 12.81
N ARG A 355 -6.46 -1.19 11.84
CA ARG A 355 -5.85 -2.35 11.15
C ARG A 355 -5.35 -3.43 12.11
N LEU A 356 -4.71 -3.05 13.21
CA LEU A 356 -4.26 -4.03 14.22
C LEU A 356 -5.43 -4.78 14.82
N VAL A 357 -6.51 -4.06 15.13
CA VAL A 357 -7.70 -4.61 15.79
C VAL A 357 -8.49 -5.52 14.85
N VAL A 358 -8.77 -5.09 13.62
CA VAL A 358 -9.62 -5.85 12.69
C VAL A 358 -8.90 -7.07 12.11
N ASP A 359 -7.61 -6.98 11.79
CA ASP A 359 -6.83 -8.11 11.27
C ASP A 359 -6.75 -9.23 12.33
N THR A 360 -6.34 -8.90 13.56
CA THR A 360 -6.34 -9.86 14.68
C THR A 360 -7.76 -10.26 15.09
N GLY A 361 -8.73 -9.37 14.98
CA GLY A 361 -10.14 -9.64 15.23
C GLY A 361 -10.64 -10.79 14.37
N MET A 362 -10.45 -10.70 13.06
CA MET A 362 -10.88 -11.74 12.11
C MET A 362 -10.05 -13.02 12.26
N HIS A 363 -8.73 -12.89 12.23
CA HIS A 363 -7.84 -14.04 12.08
C HIS A 363 -7.48 -14.75 13.40
N HIS A 364 -7.63 -14.09 14.54
CA HIS A 364 -7.37 -14.69 15.86
C HIS A 364 -8.64 -14.80 16.70
N LEU A 365 -9.41 -13.71 16.85
CA LEU A 365 -10.59 -13.68 17.73
C LEU A 365 -11.86 -14.24 17.07
N GLY A 366 -11.87 -14.39 15.74
CA GLY A 366 -12.99 -14.97 14.99
C GLY A 366 -14.12 -14.00 14.71
N TRP A 367 -13.81 -12.70 14.59
CA TRP A 367 -14.78 -11.72 14.07
C TRP A 367 -15.21 -12.10 12.66
N SER A 368 -16.49 -11.86 12.36
CA SER A 368 -16.99 -11.91 10.99
C SER A 368 -16.46 -10.73 10.17
N ARG A 369 -16.60 -10.84 8.84
CA ARG A 369 -16.29 -9.75 7.91
C ARG A 369 -17.08 -8.49 8.27
N GLU A 370 -18.37 -8.64 8.55
CA GLU A 370 -19.30 -7.55 8.85
C GLU A 370 -18.96 -6.88 10.20
N GLN A 371 -18.53 -7.65 11.21
CA GLN A 371 -18.07 -7.09 12.47
C GLN A 371 -16.82 -6.23 12.28
N ALA A 372 -15.86 -6.70 11.47
CA ALA A 372 -14.65 -5.94 11.15
C ALA A 372 -14.95 -4.68 10.34
N ILE A 373 -15.87 -4.75 9.36
CA ILE A 373 -16.33 -3.58 8.58
C ILE A 373 -16.96 -2.56 9.52
N ARG A 374 -17.90 -3.00 10.37
CA ARG A 374 -18.61 -2.09 11.26
C ARG A 374 -17.66 -1.41 12.24
N TYR A 375 -16.74 -2.17 12.84
CA TYR A 375 -15.72 -1.61 13.74
C TYR A 375 -14.89 -0.53 13.06
N MET A 376 -14.47 -0.76 11.80
CA MET A 376 -13.69 0.22 11.04
C MET A 376 -14.50 1.49 10.74
N VAL A 377 -15.73 1.36 10.26
CA VAL A 377 -16.62 2.49 9.99
C VAL A 377 -16.89 3.31 11.26
N ASP A 378 -17.17 2.64 12.38
CA ASP A 378 -17.44 3.30 13.67
C ASP A 378 -16.25 4.06 14.24
N ALA A 379 -15.05 3.54 14.03
CA ALA A 379 -13.84 4.18 14.52
C ALA A 379 -13.43 5.38 13.66
N THR A 380 -13.48 5.23 12.33
CA THR A 380 -12.85 6.17 11.38
C THR A 380 -13.81 7.20 10.79
N GLY A 381 -15.07 6.80 10.56
CA GLY A 381 -16.00 7.57 9.74
C GLY A 381 -15.86 7.31 8.24
N ASP A 382 -15.00 6.37 7.82
CA ASP A 382 -14.88 5.97 6.42
C ASP A 382 -16.18 5.38 5.88
N SER A 383 -16.33 5.42 4.54
CA SER A 383 -17.49 4.82 3.88
C SER A 383 -17.50 3.30 4.07
N GLU A 384 -18.70 2.71 4.14
CA GLU A 384 -18.84 1.26 4.23
C GLU A 384 -18.23 0.53 3.03
N GLY A 385 -18.31 1.12 1.84
CA GLY A 385 -17.65 0.61 0.63
C GLY A 385 -16.12 0.57 0.77
N GLY A 386 -15.52 1.67 1.24
CA GLY A 386 -14.07 1.74 1.49
C GLY A 386 -13.63 0.74 2.57
N ALA A 387 -14.33 0.72 3.71
CA ALA A 387 -14.07 -0.25 4.78
C ALA A 387 -14.21 -1.69 4.29
N THR A 388 -15.21 -1.99 3.46
CA THR A 388 -15.40 -3.32 2.86
C THR A 388 -14.21 -3.75 2.01
N LEU A 389 -13.69 -2.86 1.15
CA LEU A 389 -12.52 -3.15 0.33
C LEU A 389 -11.29 -3.48 1.19
N GLU A 390 -11.06 -2.71 2.25
CA GLU A 390 -9.94 -2.90 3.16
C GLU A 390 -10.08 -4.19 3.99
N ILE A 391 -11.25 -4.46 4.57
CA ILE A 391 -11.49 -5.69 5.34
C ILE A 391 -11.30 -6.94 4.49
N GLU A 392 -11.83 -6.94 3.27
CA GLU A 392 -11.64 -8.08 2.37
C GLU A 392 -10.18 -8.24 1.92
N ARG A 393 -9.45 -7.14 1.73
CA ARG A 393 -8.00 -7.19 1.51
C ARG A 393 -7.31 -7.88 2.69
N TYR A 394 -7.65 -7.56 3.94
CA TYR A 394 -7.04 -8.20 5.10
C TYR A 394 -7.40 -9.68 5.19
N CYS A 395 -8.62 -10.06 4.82
CA CYS A 395 -9.02 -11.48 4.70
C CYS A 395 -8.11 -12.25 3.73
N ALA A 396 -7.76 -11.63 2.59
CA ALA A 396 -6.91 -12.22 1.56
C ALA A 396 -5.41 -12.15 1.89
N TRP A 397 -4.99 -11.21 2.75
CA TRP A 397 -3.58 -10.98 3.07
C TRP A 397 -3.32 -10.86 4.59
N PRO A 398 -3.51 -11.96 5.34
CA PRO A 398 -3.46 -11.94 6.80
C PRO A 398 -2.10 -11.44 7.31
N GLY A 399 -2.13 -10.54 8.29
CA GLY A 399 -0.94 -10.07 9.00
C GLY A 399 -0.18 -8.93 8.30
N GLN A 400 -0.43 -8.65 7.02
CA GLN A 400 0.24 -7.55 6.31
C GLN A 400 -0.15 -6.19 6.90
N ALA A 401 -1.42 -6.00 7.23
CA ALA A 401 -1.95 -4.77 7.81
C ALA A 401 -1.33 -4.43 9.19
N LEU A 402 -0.72 -5.40 9.86
CA LEU A 402 -0.09 -5.22 11.17
C LEU A 402 1.22 -4.43 11.09
N GLY A 403 1.94 -4.54 9.96
CA GLY A 403 3.28 -3.96 9.82
C GLY A 403 3.32 -2.45 9.96
N TYR A 404 2.27 -1.75 9.53
CA TYR A 404 2.18 -0.29 9.56
C TYR A 404 2.37 0.26 10.98
N MET A 405 1.43 -0.05 11.88
CA MET A 405 1.44 0.54 13.23
C MET A 405 2.49 -0.11 14.13
N VAL A 406 2.75 -1.42 14.01
CA VAL A 406 3.83 -2.07 14.77
C VAL A 406 5.21 -1.51 14.37
N GLY A 407 5.42 -1.28 13.08
CA GLY A 407 6.61 -0.64 12.57
C GLY A 407 6.78 0.79 13.07
N LYS A 408 5.72 1.62 13.00
CA LYS A 408 5.72 2.98 13.54
C LYS A 408 6.12 3.01 15.02
N ILE A 409 5.47 2.19 15.83
CA ILE A 409 5.74 2.07 17.26
C ILE A 409 7.21 1.70 17.50
N THR A 410 7.77 0.82 16.68
CA THR A 410 9.17 0.41 16.80
C THR A 410 10.12 1.55 16.48
N TRP A 411 9.92 2.27 15.36
CA TRP A 411 10.72 3.46 15.03
C TRP A 411 10.68 4.53 16.13
N LEU A 412 9.50 4.80 16.69
CA LEU A 412 9.34 5.72 17.80
C LEU A 412 10.08 5.26 19.06
N LYS A 413 9.95 3.96 19.42
CA LYS A 413 10.69 3.38 20.56
C LYS A 413 12.20 3.48 20.39
N LEU A 414 12.73 3.24 19.19
CA LEU A 414 14.16 3.37 18.90
C LEU A 414 14.61 4.83 19.03
N ARG A 415 13.85 5.77 18.45
CA ARG A 415 14.11 7.21 18.55
C ARG A 415 14.14 7.66 20.00
N ASP A 416 13.12 7.30 20.77
CA ASP A 416 12.93 7.77 22.13
C ASP A 416 13.96 7.13 23.08
N SER A 417 14.37 5.88 22.83
CA SER A 417 15.47 5.23 23.55
C SER A 417 16.80 5.95 23.28
N MET A 418 17.09 6.31 22.03
CA MET A 418 18.28 7.05 21.66
C MET A 418 18.27 8.46 22.25
N LYS A 419 17.14 9.17 22.18
CA LYS A 419 16.94 10.48 22.85
C LYS A 419 17.22 10.38 24.34
N LYS A 420 16.67 9.38 25.02
CA LYS A 420 16.88 9.15 26.46
C LYS A 420 18.33 8.90 26.81
N LYS A 421 19.04 8.10 26.00
CA LYS A 421 20.46 7.76 26.22
C LYS A 421 21.40 8.93 25.95
N GLN A 422 21.14 9.71 24.91
CA GLN A 422 22.05 10.77 24.44
C GLN A 422 21.73 12.17 25.00
N GLY A 423 20.51 12.38 25.53
CA GLY A 423 20.08 13.66 26.06
C GLY A 423 20.27 14.79 25.04
N GLY A 424 20.96 15.86 25.44
CA GLY A 424 21.23 17.02 24.57
C GLY A 424 22.11 16.73 23.35
N ALA A 425 22.80 15.58 23.32
CA ALA A 425 23.60 15.15 22.16
C ALA A 425 22.77 14.42 21.08
N PHE A 426 21.48 14.19 21.32
CA PHE A 426 20.61 13.52 20.34
C PHE A 426 20.58 14.27 19.01
N SER A 427 20.70 13.52 17.92
CA SER A 427 20.64 14.04 16.56
C SER A 427 19.67 13.24 15.71
N TYR A 428 18.64 13.91 15.18
CA TYR A 428 17.73 13.33 14.20
C TYR A 428 18.46 12.79 12.97
N LYS A 429 19.50 13.50 12.51
CA LYS A 429 20.30 13.06 11.36
C LYS A 429 20.96 11.73 11.64
N THR A 430 21.61 11.60 12.80
CA THR A 430 22.27 10.35 13.19
C THR A 430 21.27 9.22 13.34
N PHE A 431 20.11 9.50 13.94
CA PHE A 431 19.03 8.53 14.07
C PHE A 431 18.53 8.05 12.70
N HIS A 432 18.10 8.95 11.82
CA HIS A 432 17.54 8.58 10.52
C HIS A 432 18.58 7.95 9.59
N ASP A 433 19.78 8.52 9.48
CA ASP A 433 20.82 8.00 8.58
C ASP A 433 21.23 6.58 8.98
N THR A 434 21.28 6.28 10.28
CA THR A 434 21.58 4.94 10.78
C THR A 434 20.58 3.90 10.27
N GLY A 435 19.28 4.20 10.39
CA GLY A 435 18.23 3.29 9.94
C GLY A 435 18.19 3.19 8.42
N LEU A 436 18.13 4.34 7.73
CA LEU A 436 17.87 4.41 6.30
C LEU A 436 19.00 3.87 5.42
N THR A 437 20.26 4.15 5.77
CA THR A 437 21.41 3.73 4.94
C THR A 437 21.71 2.24 5.04
N ALA A 438 21.15 1.55 6.05
CA ALA A 438 21.17 0.11 6.11
C ALA A 438 20.19 -0.54 5.12
N GLY A 439 19.25 0.22 4.55
CA GLY A 439 18.14 -0.34 3.77
C GLY A 439 17.15 -1.12 4.64
N SER A 440 16.10 -1.65 4.02
CA SER A 440 15.04 -2.38 4.72
C SER A 440 15.58 -3.61 5.46
N LEU A 441 15.15 -3.75 6.71
CA LEU A 441 15.55 -4.79 7.65
C LEU A 441 14.32 -5.37 8.38
N PRO A 442 14.35 -6.64 8.83
CA PRO A 442 13.44 -7.05 9.90
C PRO A 442 13.59 -6.11 11.11
N LEU A 443 12.50 -5.75 11.78
CA LEU A 443 12.51 -4.81 12.89
C LEU A 443 13.42 -5.25 14.05
N ALA A 444 13.51 -6.55 14.33
CA ALA A 444 14.46 -7.08 15.31
C ALA A 444 15.93 -6.77 14.93
N VAL A 445 16.27 -6.90 13.64
CA VAL A 445 17.63 -6.59 13.14
C VAL A 445 17.89 -5.09 13.12
N LEU A 446 16.86 -4.27 12.86
CA LEU A 446 16.95 -2.82 13.01
C LEU A 446 17.30 -2.43 14.45
N GLU A 447 16.64 -3.02 15.44
CA GLU A 447 16.95 -2.78 16.85
C GLU A 447 18.40 -3.20 17.19
N ASP A 448 18.83 -4.37 16.73
CA ASP A 448 20.22 -4.84 16.91
C ASP A 448 21.25 -3.90 16.27
N LEU A 449 20.92 -3.30 15.11
CA LEU A 449 21.77 -2.29 14.47
C LEU A 449 21.99 -1.07 15.37
N TYR A 450 20.94 -0.53 16.00
CA TYR A 450 21.07 0.61 16.92
C TYR A 450 21.84 0.23 18.19
N LYS A 451 21.63 -0.99 18.73
CA LYS A 451 22.40 -1.52 19.87
C LYS A 451 23.89 -1.67 19.55
N ALA A 452 24.21 -2.29 18.42
CA ALA A 452 25.59 -2.54 17.99
C ALA A 452 26.37 -1.23 17.75
N LYS A 453 25.69 -0.15 17.36
CA LYS A 453 26.27 1.20 17.25
C LYS A 453 26.31 1.97 18.57
N GLY A 454 25.84 1.39 19.67
CA GLY A 454 25.79 2.02 20.98
C GLY A 454 24.81 3.20 21.07
N LEU A 455 23.85 3.31 20.14
CA LEU A 455 22.92 4.44 20.06
C LEU A 455 21.73 4.31 21.01
N ILE A 456 21.34 3.07 21.34
CA ILE A 456 20.33 2.73 22.35
C ILE A 456 20.90 1.84 23.43
#